data_AF-A0A950DLC1-F1
#
_entry.id   AF-A0A950DLC1-F1
#
_cell.length_a   1.000
_cell.length_b   1.000
_cell.length_c   1.000
_cell.angle_alpha   90.00
_cell.angle_beta   90.00
_cell.angle_gamma   90.00
#
_symmetry.space_group_name_H-M   'P 1'
#
loop_
_entity.id
_entity.type
_entity.pdbx_description
1 polymer ?
#
loop_
_entity_poly.entity_id
_entity_poly.type
_entity_poly.pdbx_seq_one_letter_code
_entity_poly.pdbx_strand_id
1 'polypeptide(L)' 'MAEGPEAALPLVDALRSSLEDYHLWHATRADLLRRLGRTAEAVSAYQRALELAQNEVERKFLNRRLAELGS' A
#
# COMPACT_ATOMS: atom_id res chain seq x y z
N MET A 1 -6.76 -19.14 -10.08
CA MET A 1 -5.86 -19.10 -8.92
C MET A 1 -5.22 -17.73 -8.92
N ALA A 2 -5.36 -16.91 -7.88
CA ALA A 2 -4.58 -15.67 -7.81
C ALA A 2 -3.12 -16.07 -7.56
N GLU A 3 -2.19 -15.61 -8.37
CA GLU A 3 -0.76 -15.99 -8.36
C GLU A 3 0.02 -15.45 -7.13
N GLY A 4 -0.67 -15.12 -6.04
CA GLY A 4 -0.08 -14.64 -4.80
C GLY A 4 0.43 -13.19 -4.88
N PRO A 5 0.82 -12.62 -3.73
CA PRO A 5 1.36 -11.26 -3.68
C PRO A 5 2.70 -11.10 -4.42
N GLU A 6 3.49 -12.18 -4.55
CA GLU A 6 4.76 -12.23 -5.28
C GLU A 6 4.58 -11.90 -6.76
N ALA A 7 3.57 -12.49 -7.40
CA ALA A 7 3.27 -12.23 -8.81
C ALA A 7 2.50 -10.91 -9.01
N ALA A 8 1.69 -10.50 -8.04
CA ALA A 8 0.88 -9.28 -8.14
C ALA A 8 1.72 -8.00 -7.98
N LEU A 9 2.73 -7.99 -7.11
CA LEU A 9 3.49 -6.78 -6.80
C LEU A 9 4.19 -6.18 -8.03
N PRO A 10 4.89 -6.94 -8.89
CA PRO A 10 5.48 -6.40 -10.12
C PRO A 10 4.45 -5.78 -11.08
N LEU A 11 3.25 -6.37 -11.17
CA LEU A 11 2.17 -5.86 -12.01
C LEU A 11 1.64 -4.53 -11.47
N VAL A 12 1.49 -4.41 -10.15
CA VAL A 12 1.10 -3.16 -9.49
C VAL A 12 2.20 -2.10 -9.64
N ASP A 13 3.47 -2.47 -9.46
CA ASP A 13 4.62 -1.57 -9.61
C ASP A 13 4.73 -1.02 -11.05
N ALA A 14 4.37 -1.80 -12.07
CA ALA A 14 4.36 -1.35 -13.46
C ALA A 14 3.34 -0.21 -13.72
N LEU A 15 2.29 -0.11 -12.91
CA LEU A 15 1.27 0.95 -13.03
C LEU A 15 1.69 2.28 -12.39
N ARG A 16 2.86 2.34 -11.74
CA ARG A 16 3.33 3.53 -11.01
C ARG A 16 3.21 4.81 -11.82
N SER A 17 3.70 4.82 -13.06
CA SER A 17 3.72 6.01 -13.90
C SER A 17 2.33 6.61 -14.17
N SER A 18 1.28 5.78 -14.15
CA SER A 18 -0.09 6.23 -14.37
C SER A 18 -0.84 6.52 -13.06
N LEU A 19 -0.38 5.96 -11.94
CA LEU A 19 -1.17 5.91 -10.70
C LEU A 19 -0.45 6.44 -9.45
N GLU A 20 0.75 7.00 -9.55
CA GLU A 20 1.53 7.43 -8.38
C GLU A 20 0.91 8.57 -7.57
N ASP A 21 -0.04 9.32 -8.12
CA ASP A 21 -0.80 10.33 -7.38
C ASP A 21 -2.08 9.78 -6.73
N TYR A 22 -2.42 8.52 -6.95
CA TYR A 22 -3.60 7.88 -6.39
C TYR A 22 -3.26 7.14 -5.10
N HIS A 23 -3.85 7.57 -3.98
CA HIS A 23 -3.63 6.94 -2.69
C HIS A 23 -3.94 5.43 -2.68
N LEU A 24 -4.93 4.98 -3.47
CA LEU A 24 -5.30 3.57 -3.57
C LEU A 24 -4.18 2.70 -4.16
N TRP A 25 -3.42 3.22 -5.12
CA TRP A 25 -2.29 2.50 -5.70
C TRP A 25 -1.22 2.24 -4.62
N HIS A 26 -0.88 3.26 -3.84
CA HIS A 26 0.03 3.13 -2.71
C HIS A 26 -0.49 2.17 -1.63
N ALA A 27 -1.79 2.22 -1.32
CA ALA A 27 -2.42 1.33 -0.34
C ALA A 27 -2.41 -0.15 -0.78
N THR A 28 -2.68 -0.42 -2.07
CA THR A 28 -2.60 -1.77 -2.65
C THR A 28 -1.17 -2.28 -2.64
N ARG A 29 -0.21 -1.47 -3.07
CA ARG A 29 1.22 -1.81 -3.02
C ARG A 29 1.67 -2.13 -1.60
N ALA A 30 1.23 -1.34 -0.62
CA ALA A 30 1.54 -1.54 0.80
C ALA A 30 0.99 -2.88 1.34
N ASP A 31 -0.24 -3.25 1.00
CA ASP A 31 -0.82 -4.54 1.43
C ASP A 31 -0.06 -5.74 0.85
N LEU A 32 0.33 -5.67 -0.43
CA LEU A 32 1.13 -6.71 -1.08
C LEU A 32 2.50 -6.86 -0.41
N LEU A 33 3.19 -5.74 -0.18
CA LEU A 33 4.49 -5.73 0.51
C LEU A 33 4.39 -6.30 1.93
N ARG A 34 3.33 -5.94 2.67
CA ARG A 34 3.07 -6.49 4.01
C ARG A 34 2.91 -8.01 3.97
N ARG A 35 2.13 -8.53 3.02
CA ARG A 35 1.91 -10.00 2.87
C ARG A 35 3.19 -10.74 2.49
N LEU A 36 4.13 -10.06 1.86
CA LEU A 36 5.48 -10.56 1.55
C LEU A 36 6.49 -10.39 2.68
N GLY A 37 6.09 -9.85 3.84
CA GLY A 37 7.00 -9.57 4.96
C GLY A 37 7.93 -8.38 4.74
N ARG A 38 7.74 -7.60 3.66
CA ARG A 38 8.53 -6.41 3.32
C ARG A 38 8.02 -5.19 4.11
N THR A 39 8.08 -5.27 5.44
CA THR A 39 7.40 -4.34 6.36
C THR A 39 7.85 -2.88 6.19
N ALA A 40 9.15 -2.60 6.06
CA ALA A 40 9.65 -1.23 5.92
C ALA A 40 9.12 -0.54 4.65
N GLU A 41 9.01 -1.29 3.56
CA GLU A 41 8.47 -0.78 2.30
C GLU A 41 6.95 -0.64 2.34
N ALA A 42 6.26 -1.56 3.04
CA ALA A 42 4.83 -1.44 3.30
C ALA A 42 4.49 -0.18 4.12
N VAL A 43 5.27 0.11 5.17
CA VAL A 43 5.13 1.34 5.97
C VAL A 43 5.30 2.58 5.09
N SER A 44 6.36 2.63 4.28
CA SER A 44 6.62 3.77 3.38
C SER A 44 5.48 3.99 2.39
N ALA A 45 4.93 2.91 1.82
CA ALA A 45 3.80 2.98 0.90
C ALA A 45 2.50 3.41 1.59
N TYR A 46 2.20 2.90 2.79
CA TYR A 46 1.02 3.36 3.55
C TYR A 46 1.14 4.83 3.98
N GLN A 47 2.34 5.31 4.34
CA GLN A 47 2.57 6.73 4.62
C GLN A 47 2.27 7.59 3.39
N ARG A 48 2.75 7.17 2.21
CA ARG A 48 2.47 7.90 0.97
C ARG A 48 0.98 7.89 0.61
N ALA A 49 0.30 6.76 0.82
CA ALA A 49 -1.16 6.70 0.68
C ALA A 49 -1.85 7.69 1.64
N LEU A 50 -1.34 7.85 2.86
CA LEU A 50 -1.92 8.76 3.84
C LEU A 50 -1.71 10.23 3.47
N GLU A 51 -0.59 10.58 2.83
CA GLU A 51 -0.36 11.93 2.31
C GLU A 51 -1.37 12.29 1.19
N LEU A 52 -1.74 11.32 0.36
CA LEU A 52 -2.62 11.52 -0.80
C LEU A 52 -4.12 11.32 -0.50
N ALA A 53 -4.46 10.71 0.65
CA ALA A 53 -5.85 10.46 1.03
C ALA A 53 -6.59 11.76 1.37
N GLN A 54 -7.74 11.96 0.72
CA GLN A 54 -8.50 13.22 0.78
C GLN A 54 -9.63 13.20 1.81
N ASN A 55 -10.05 12.02 2.28
CA ASN A 55 -11.12 11.91 3.27
C ASN A 55 -10.66 11.24 4.58
N GLU A 56 -11.34 11.57 5.68
CA GLU A 56 -10.98 11.07 7.00
C GLU A 56 -11.17 9.56 7.17
N VAL A 57 -12.07 8.96 6.40
CA VAL A 57 -12.35 7.51 6.45
C VAL A 57 -11.14 6.73 5.92
N GLU A 58 -10.61 7.11 4.77
CA GLU A 58 -9.38 6.57 4.18
C GLU A 58 -8.20 6.78 5.12
N ARG A 59 -8.04 7.99 5.66
CA ARG A 59 -6.96 8.29 6.60
C ARG A 59 -7.02 7.40 7.85
N LYS A 60 -8.20 7.19 8.42
CA LYS A 60 -8.40 6.28 9.57
C LYS A 60 -8.05 4.83 9.22
N PHE A 61 -8.49 4.36 8.05
CA PHE A 61 -8.16 3.03 7.56
C PHE A 61 -6.63 2.84 7.42
N LEU A 62 -5.94 3.79 6.78
CA LEU A 62 -4.49 3.72 6.55
C LEU A 62 -3.69 3.79 7.85
N ASN A 63 -4.09 4.65 8.80
CA ASN A 63 -3.46 4.71 10.12
C ASN A 63 -3.61 3.39 10.90
N ARG A 64 -4.78 2.74 10.82
CA ARG A 64 -4.97 1.41 11.41
C ARG A 64 -4.01 0.39 10.81
N ARG A 65 -3.86 0.38 9.49
CA ARG A 65 -2.90 -0.53 8.81
C ARG A 65 -1.46 -0.27 9.21
N LEU A 66 -1.06 0.98 9.40
CA LEU A 66 0.27 1.32 9.90
C LEU A 66 0.50 0.84 11.33
N ALA A 67 -0.50 0.98 12.20
CA ALA A 67 -0.41 0.48 13.58
C ALA A 67 -0.24 -1.05 13.64
N GLU A 68 -0.92 -1.79 12.74
CA GLU A 68 -0.79 -3.24 12.60
C GLU A 68 0.64 -3.69 12.17
N LEU A 69 1.47 -2.79 11.62
CA LEU A 69 2.83 -3.09 11.16
C LEU A 69 3.93 -2.73 12.17
N GLY A 70 3.64 -1.84 13.13
CA GLY A 70 4.58 -1.40 14.16
C GLY A 70 4.44 -2.13 15.50
N SER A 71 3.62 -3.18 15.56
CA SER A 71 3.37 -4.01 16.74
C SER A 71 4.25 -5.25 16.78
#